data_AF-A0A950NLS4-F1
#
_entry.id   AF-A0A950NLS4-F1
#
_cell.length_a   1.000
_cell.length_b   1.000
_cell.length_c   1.000
_cell.angle_alpha   90.00
_cell.angle_beta   90.00
_cell.angle_gamma   90.00
#
_symmetry.space_group_name_H-M   'P 1'
#
loop_
_entity.id
_entity.type
_entity.pdbx_description
1 polymer ?
#
loop_
_entity_poly.entity_id
_entity_poly.type
_entity_poly.pdbx_seq_one_letter_code
_entity_poly.pdbx_strand_id
1 'polypeptide(L)'
;MTTVGVLGSPRRAEVDERGATALPSGVRADWIVGADDRWHAATREVGVRQRRLGPAPALETAMRGPGGDAVQRVYGAGGRGDVVVWEIENASPVPFVLAVVVQARREMRVRVEDAVVVVNGAALISATRPPMRWSAGSSGSASAAAMAGDASDAPLRDVRGVEVVLLWPVTHRTVQRLGFTLDGSAAPGDVAAPGALPSIDDVVAGWAAQLRRGMRVDLPDASLQTEVDTARADLLLAATSVARPDEQLLVSLEDWGFDPEAAAAWQRAGWRARQAARRRGRSRPAAESVLSNVRDALVREHGNEVEILPAPRAEWRGGSLDVRDAPTRAGRLSYSVRWHGERPALLWEVREPVTGLVLRAPGLDDVWSTSEAAGEVLLRGPR
;
A
#
# COMPACT_ATOMS: atom_id res chain seq x y z
N MET A 1 4.23 -7.88 -7.80
CA MET A 1 4.03 -8.04 -6.35
C MET A 1 3.75 -6.66 -5.78
N THR A 2 2.88 -6.59 -4.78
CA THR A 2 2.47 -5.35 -4.10
C THR A 2 2.79 -5.47 -2.62
N THR A 3 3.50 -4.48 -2.09
CA THR A 3 3.84 -4.42 -0.67
C THR A 3 2.60 -4.08 0.16
N VAL A 4 2.39 -4.82 1.24
CA VAL A 4 1.37 -4.54 2.26
C VAL A 4 2.02 -4.50 3.64
N GLY A 5 1.54 -3.62 4.52
CA GLY A 5 2.12 -3.45 5.84
C GLY A 5 1.39 -2.43 6.68
N VAL A 6 1.89 -2.23 7.89
CA VAL A 6 1.36 -1.26 8.85
C VAL A 6 2.21 0.01 8.76
N LEU A 7 1.57 1.16 8.68
CA LEU A 7 2.28 2.44 8.70
C LEU A 7 3.10 2.57 9.99
N GLY A 8 4.37 2.96 9.88
CA GLY A 8 5.28 3.05 11.03
C GLY A 8 5.92 1.72 11.44
N SER A 9 5.55 0.60 10.81
CA SER A 9 6.25 -0.67 11.00
C SER A 9 7.41 -0.80 10.01
N PRO A 10 8.58 -1.32 10.43
CA PRO A 10 9.66 -1.63 9.49
C PRO A 10 9.39 -2.94 8.73
N ARG A 11 8.36 -3.70 9.12
CA ARG A 11 8.06 -5.02 8.56
C ARG A 11 6.89 -4.93 7.57
N ARG A 12 6.94 -5.77 6.54
CA ARG A 12 6.04 -5.74 5.39
C ARG A 12 5.97 -7.10 4.73
N ALA A 13 4.83 -7.43 4.17
CA ALA A 13 4.65 -8.61 3.32
C ALA A 13 4.53 -8.19 1.86
N GLU A 14 4.76 -9.14 0.96
CA GLU A 14 4.58 -8.98 -0.47
C GLU A 14 3.44 -9.86 -0.95
N VAL A 15 2.47 -9.28 -1.64
CA VAL A 15 1.31 -10.00 -2.19
C VAL A 15 1.48 -10.11 -3.70
N ASP A 16 1.31 -11.30 -4.26
CA ASP A 16 1.30 -11.47 -5.71
C ASP A 16 -0.09 -11.24 -6.33
N GLU A 17 -0.17 -11.28 -7.66
CA GLU A 17 -1.39 -11.03 -8.45
C GLU A 17 -2.51 -12.06 -8.18
N ARG A 18 -2.20 -13.14 -7.47
CA ARG A 18 -3.13 -14.22 -7.11
C ARG A 18 -3.42 -14.26 -5.62
N GLY A 19 -2.96 -13.25 -4.87
CA GLY A 19 -3.27 -13.09 -3.45
C GLY A 19 -2.37 -13.89 -2.51
N ALA A 20 -1.34 -14.56 -3.03
CA ALA A 20 -0.38 -15.23 -2.17
C ALA A 20 0.51 -14.21 -1.47
N THR A 21 0.78 -14.43 -0.19
CA THR A 21 1.47 -13.48 0.68
C THR A 21 2.81 -14.04 1.14
N ALA A 22 3.91 -13.38 0.79
CA ALA A 22 5.26 -13.68 1.28
C ALA A 22 5.58 -12.80 2.49
N LEU A 23 5.93 -13.44 3.61
CA LEU A 23 6.19 -12.80 4.89
C LEU A 23 7.70 -12.54 5.11
N PRO A 24 8.08 -11.58 5.96
CA PRO A 24 9.48 -11.32 6.33
C PRO A 24 10.24 -12.55 6.87
N SER A 25 9.53 -13.50 7.49
CA SER A 25 10.08 -14.74 8.02
C SER A 25 10.58 -15.71 6.95
N GLY A 26 10.32 -15.44 5.66
CA GLY A 26 10.62 -16.33 4.54
C GLY A 26 9.54 -17.39 4.30
N VAL A 27 8.44 -17.33 5.05
CA VAL A 27 7.23 -18.11 4.82
C VAL A 27 6.39 -17.47 3.71
N ARG A 28 5.82 -18.30 2.85
CA ARG A 28 4.79 -17.91 1.86
C ARG A 28 3.47 -18.58 2.23
N ALA A 29 2.39 -17.84 2.17
CA ALA A 29 1.04 -18.33 2.32
C ALA A 29 0.29 -18.23 0.99
N ASP A 30 -0.23 -19.35 0.50
CA ASP A 30 -1.13 -19.46 -0.65
C ASP A 30 -2.52 -19.96 -0.17
N TRP A 31 -3.51 -19.92 -1.05
CA TRP A 31 -4.89 -20.31 -0.72
C TRP A 31 -5.54 -21.16 -1.79
N ILE A 32 -6.30 -22.15 -1.33
CA ILE A 32 -7.09 -23.08 -2.13
C ILE A 32 -8.50 -23.15 -1.52
N VAL A 33 -9.52 -23.28 -2.36
CA VAL A 33 -10.92 -23.45 -1.93
C VAL A 33 -11.41 -24.82 -2.39
N GLY A 34 -11.84 -25.65 -1.45
CA GLY A 34 -12.57 -26.89 -1.72
C GLY A 34 -14.06 -26.60 -1.78
N ALA A 35 -14.62 -26.59 -2.99
CA ALA A 35 -16.05 -26.43 -3.23
C ALA A 35 -16.73 -27.80 -3.43
N ASP A 36 -18.02 -27.79 -3.76
CA ASP A 36 -18.82 -29.00 -3.98
C ASP A 36 -18.45 -29.74 -5.28
N ASP A 37 -17.95 -29.05 -6.29
CA ASP A 37 -17.52 -29.64 -7.56
C ASP A 37 -16.08 -30.18 -7.50
N ARG A 38 -15.12 -29.36 -7.07
CA ARG A 38 -13.70 -29.65 -7.00
C ARG A 38 -12.94 -28.69 -6.09
N TRP A 39 -11.63 -28.88 -6.03
CA TRP A 39 -10.70 -27.93 -5.45
C TRP A 39 -10.26 -26.88 -6.47
N HIS A 40 -10.25 -25.62 -6.06
CA HIS A 40 -9.82 -24.45 -6.82
C HIS A 40 -8.58 -23.84 -6.16
N ALA A 41 -7.46 -23.86 -6.86
CA ALA A 41 -6.22 -23.27 -6.36
C ALA A 41 -5.99 -21.91 -7.02
N ALA A 42 -5.89 -20.83 -6.23
CA ALA A 42 -5.73 -19.48 -6.78
C ALA A 42 -4.53 -19.35 -7.73
N THR A 43 -3.46 -20.11 -7.47
CA THR A 43 -2.26 -20.21 -8.31
C THR A 43 -2.50 -20.77 -9.71
N ARG A 44 -3.59 -21.51 -9.93
CA ARG A 44 -3.90 -22.22 -11.18
C ARG A 44 -5.20 -21.77 -11.84
N GLU A 45 -6.15 -21.22 -11.08
CA GLU A 45 -7.44 -20.79 -11.63
C GLU A 45 -7.28 -19.64 -12.63
N VAL A 46 -7.99 -19.73 -13.75
CA VAL A 46 -8.04 -18.67 -14.78
C VAL A 46 -8.93 -17.51 -14.31
N GLY A 47 -9.99 -17.81 -13.56
CA GLY A 47 -10.97 -16.85 -13.06
C GLY A 47 -10.54 -16.07 -11.81
N VAL A 48 -9.24 -15.79 -11.66
CA VAL A 48 -8.69 -15.00 -10.56
C VAL A 48 -8.47 -13.57 -11.02
N ARG A 49 -9.04 -12.62 -10.28
CA ARG A 49 -8.89 -11.18 -10.55
C ARG A 49 -8.52 -10.47 -9.26
N GLN A 50 -7.65 -9.48 -9.37
CA GLN A 50 -7.18 -8.70 -8.23
C GLN A 50 -7.33 -7.20 -8.49
N ARG A 51 -7.64 -6.45 -7.43
CA ARG A 51 -7.62 -4.98 -7.44
C ARG A 51 -7.09 -4.45 -6.11
N ARG A 52 -6.55 -3.23 -6.12
CA ARG A 52 -6.25 -2.46 -4.92
C ARG A 52 -7.52 -1.76 -4.42
N LEU A 53 -7.70 -1.67 -3.11
CA LEU A 53 -8.85 -1.01 -2.48
C LEU A 53 -8.57 0.47 -2.25
N GLY A 54 -8.85 1.27 -3.29
CA GLY A 54 -8.48 2.69 -3.30
C GLY A 54 -6.96 2.88 -3.26
N PRO A 55 -6.46 3.96 -2.64
CA PRO A 55 -5.03 4.20 -2.53
C PRO A 55 -4.38 3.42 -1.37
N ALA A 56 -5.17 2.82 -0.47
CA ALA A 56 -4.63 2.02 0.62
C ALA A 56 -3.85 0.80 0.07
N PRO A 57 -2.71 0.41 0.67
CA PRO A 57 -1.97 -0.81 0.35
C PRO A 57 -2.73 -2.03 0.89
N ALA A 58 -3.92 -2.23 0.31
CA ALA A 58 -4.87 -3.26 0.61
C ALA A 58 -5.41 -3.80 -0.71
N LEU A 59 -5.52 -5.12 -0.81
CA LEU A 59 -5.86 -5.82 -2.05
C LEU A 59 -7.09 -6.68 -1.85
N GLU A 60 -7.90 -6.78 -2.89
CA GLU A 60 -8.99 -7.74 -3.01
C GLU A 60 -8.72 -8.66 -4.18
N THR A 61 -8.62 -9.97 -3.90
CA THR A 61 -8.46 -11.02 -4.89
C THR A 61 -9.72 -11.88 -4.89
N ALA A 62 -10.45 -11.92 -6.01
CA ALA A 62 -11.64 -12.74 -6.16
C ALA A 62 -11.35 -13.93 -7.08
N MET A 63 -11.62 -15.14 -6.58
CA MET A 63 -11.52 -16.40 -7.31
C MET A 63 -12.92 -16.94 -7.58
N ARG A 64 -13.26 -17.12 -8.86
CA ARG A 64 -14.54 -17.71 -9.26
C ARG A 64 -14.60 -19.19 -8.88
N GLY A 65 -15.66 -19.57 -8.16
CA GLY A 65 -16.03 -20.96 -7.88
C GLY A 65 -17.47 -21.26 -8.29
N PRO A 66 -18.03 -22.40 -7.84
CA PRO A 66 -19.42 -22.75 -8.07
C PRO A 66 -20.37 -21.74 -7.43
N GLY A 67 -21.30 -21.21 -8.22
CA GLY A 67 -22.37 -20.33 -7.73
C GLY A 67 -21.96 -18.96 -7.18
N GLY A 68 -20.66 -18.62 -7.14
CA GLY A 68 -20.18 -17.35 -6.61
C GLY A 68 -18.65 -17.23 -6.56
N ASP A 69 -18.17 -16.22 -5.84
CA ASP A 69 -16.72 -15.99 -5.67
C ASP A 69 -16.29 -16.34 -4.23
N ALA A 70 -15.06 -16.84 -4.10
CA ALA A 70 -14.29 -16.72 -2.86
C ALA A 70 -13.44 -15.45 -2.95
N VAL A 71 -13.64 -14.52 -2.02
CA VAL A 71 -13.01 -13.19 -2.06
C VAL A 71 -12.02 -13.08 -0.90
N GLN A 72 -10.75 -12.93 -1.23
CA GLN A 72 -9.69 -12.64 -0.27
C GLN A 72 -9.44 -11.14 -0.21
N ARG A 73 -9.42 -10.55 0.99
CA ARG A 73 -8.87 -9.21 1.22
C ARG A 73 -7.60 -9.30 2.05
N VAL A 74 -6.54 -8.63 1.60
CA VAL A 74 -5.22 -8.64 2.24
C VAL A 74 -4.79 -7.22 2.56
N TYR A 75 -4.49 -6.93 3.83
CA TYR A 75 -4.11 -5.59 4.28
C TYR A 75 -3.30 -5.64 5.58
N GLY A 76 -2.48 -4.61 5.82
CA GLY A 76 -1.78 -4.47 7.10
C GLY A 76 -2.68 -3.89 8.19
N ALA A 77 -2.63 -4.47 9.39
CA ALA A 77 -3.37 -3.99 10.55
C ALA A 77 -2.42 -3.80 11.75
N GLY A 78 -2.42 -2.58 12.30
CA GLY A 78 -1.63 -2.25 13.49
C GLY A 78 -2.19 -2.89 14.76
N GLY A 79 -1.31 -3.25 15.68
CA GLY A 79 -1.66 -3.91 16.94
C GLY A 79 -0.45 -4.60 17.57
N ARG A 80 -0.68 -5.45 18.58
CA ARG A 80 0.41 -6.29 19.11
C ARG A 80 0.90 -7.26 18.01
N GLY A 81 2.15 -7.12 17.62
CA GLY A 81 2.85 -8.00 16.68
C GLY A 81 2.90 -7.53 15.22
N ASP A 82 2.23 -6.43 14.84
CA ASP A 82 2.00 -5.96 13.46
C ASP A 82 1.65 -7.09 12.48
N VAL A 83 0.40 -7.13 12.01
CA VAL A 83 -0.07 -8.27 11.23
C VAL A 83 -0.48 -7.87 9.83
N VAL A 84 -0.41 -8.84 8.93
CA VAL A 84 -1.15 -8.81 7.67
C VAL A 84 -2.40 -9.65 7.85
N VAL A 85 -3.56 -9.05 7.63
CA VAL A 85 -4.84 -9.73 7.74
C VAL A 85 -5.21 -10.35 6.41
N TRP A 86 -5.66 -11.58 6.44
CA TRP A 86 -6.50 -12.15 5.39
C TRP A 86 -7.94 -12.22 5.87
N GLU A 87 -8.85 -11.65 5.10
CA GLU A 87 -10.29 -11.92 5.17
C GLU A 87 -10.68 -12.75 3.97
N ILE A 88 -11.22 -13.94 4.20
CA ILE A 88 -11.75 -14.82 3.15
C ILE A 88 -13.28 -14.82 3.29
N GLU A 89 -13.94 -14.09 2.41
CA GLU A 89 -15.38 -14.04 2.29
C GLU A 89 -15.89 -15.13 1.34
N ASN A 90 -16.89 -15.89 1.79
CA ASN A 90 -17.67 -16.76 0.93
C ASN A 90 -18.85 -15.99 0.31
N ALA A 91 -18.62 -15.41 -0.86
CA ALA A 91 -19.63 -14.73 -1.68
C ALA A 91 -20.36 -15.72 -2.61
N SER A 92 -20.59 -16.94 -2.14
CA SER A 92 -21.37 -17.98 -2.79
C SER A 92 -22.52 -18.46 -1.88
N PRO A 93 -23.58 -19.07 -2.44
CA PRO A 93 -24.67 -19.65 -1.65
C PRO A 93 -24.29 -20.98 -0.98
N VAL A 94 -23.17 -21.60 -1.33
CA VAL A 94 -22.73 -22.92 -0.85
C VAL A 94 -21.51 -22.77 0.08
N PRO A 95 -21.44 -23.47 1.22
CA PRO A 95 -20.25 -23.49 2.06
C PRO A 95 -19.06 -24.10 1.30
N PHE A 96 -17.85 -23.66 1.62
CA PHE A 96 -16.62 -24.25 1.09
C PHE A 96 -15.59 -24.48 2.20
N VAL A 97 -14.52 -25.21 1.90
CA VAL A 97 -13.35 -25.35 2.77
C VAL A 97 -12.24 -24.44 2.28
N LEU A 98 -11.77 -23.53 3.14
CA LEU A 98 -10.53 -22.78 2.90
C LEU A 98 -9.35 -23.65 3.32
N ALA A 99 -8.43 -23.88 2.39
CA ALA A 99 -7.12 -24.45 2.66
C ALA A 99 -6.05 -23.36 2.52
N VAL A 100 -5.40 -23.01 3.63
CA VAL A 100 -4.23 -22.13 3.64
C VAL A 100 -2.98 -22.99 3.51
N VAL A 101 -2.22 -22.76 2.45
CA VAL A 101 -0.97 -23.48 2.17
C VAL A 101 0.19 -22.64 2.67
N VAL A 102 0.87 -23.13 3.70
CA VAL A 102 2.04 -22.47 4.30
C VAL A 102 3.30 -23.17 3.79
N GLN A 103 4.17 -22.44 3.12
CA GLN A 103 5.40 -22.96 2.52
C GLN A 103 6.63 -22.22 3.02
N ALA A 104 7.74 -22.93 3.18
CA ALA A 104 9.05 -22.34 3.46
C ALA A 104 10.17 -23.09 2.74
N ARG A 105 11.33 -22.43 2.58
CA ARG A 105 12.51 -23.05 1.96
C ARG A 105 13.16 -24.13 2.81
N ARG A 106 12.94 -24.09 4.12
CA ARG A 106 13.49 -25.03 5.11
C ARG A 106 12.33 -25.71 5.81
N GLU A 107 12.60 -26.90 6.35
CA GLU A 107 11.62 -27.62 7.16
C GLU A 107 11.15 -26.72 8.32
N MET A 108 9.83 -26.61 8.44
CA MET A 108 9.17 -25.92 9.52
C MET A 108 8.76 -26.95 10.58
N ARG A 109 8.85 -26.55 11.85
CA ARG A 109 8.17 -27.22 12.95
C ARG A 109 6.87 -26.48 13.24
N VAL A 110 5.73 -27.11 13.00
CA VAL A 110 4.41 -26.49 13.09
C VAL A 110 3.60 -27.14 14.20
N ARG A 111 2.94 -26.31 14.99
CA ARG A 111 1.99 -26.72 16.02
C ARG A 111 0.86 -25.71 16.15
N VAL A 112 -0.26 -26.11 16.74
CA VAL A 112 -1.38 -25.22 17.06
C VAL A 112 -1.53 -25.13 18.56
N GLU A 113 -1.48 -23.92 19.10
CA GLU A 113 -1.86 -23.59 20.48
C GLU A 113 -3.14 -22.76 20.42
N ASP A 114 -4.22 -23.30 20.98
CA ASP A 114 -5.58 -22.74 20.88
C ASP A 114 -5.99 -22.47 19.42
N ALA A 115 -6.02 -21.21 19.00
CA ALA A 115 -6.31 -20.80 17.62
C ALA A 115 -5.10 -20.11 16.95
N VAL A 116 -3.90 -20.34 17.47
CA VAL A 116 -2.64 -19.78 16.96
C VAL A 116 -1.78 -20.89 16.36
N VAL A 117 -1.48 -20.76 15.08
CA VAL A 117 -0.50 -21.58 14.38
C VAL A 117 0.89 -21.04 14.69
N VAL A 118 1.73 -21.91 15.25
CA VAL A 118 3.09 -21.58 15.68
C VAL A 118 4.08 -22.33 14.81
N VAL A 119 5.03 -21.60 14.24
CA VAL A 119 6.06 -22.10 13.34
C VAL A 119 7.43 -21.82 13.95
N ASN A 120 8.22 -22.86 14.16
CA ASN A 120 9.56 -22.79 14.77
C ASN A 120 9.57 -22.05 16.13
N GLY A 121 8.48 -22.17 16.90
CA GLY A 121 8.31 -21.54 18.21
C GLY A 121 7.75 -20.11 18.19
N ALA A 122 7.61 -19.49 17.02
CA ALA A 122 7.02 -18.16 16.86
C ALA A 122 5.60 -18.23 16.28
N ALA A 123 4.73 -17.34 16.72
CA ALA A 123 3.37 -17.24 16.22
C ALA A 123 3.37 -16.80 14.75
N LEU A 124 2.69 -17.56 13.89
CA LEU A 124 2.58 -17.26 12.46
C LEU A 124 1.18 -16.79 12.09
N ILE A 125 0.14 -17.55 12.46
CA ILE A 125 -1.25 -17.28 12.07
C ILE A 125 -2.12 -17.26 13.33
N SER A 126 -2.77 -16.15 13.63
CA SER A 126 -3.89 -16.11 14.58
C SER A 126 -5.22 -16.28 13.82
N ALA A 127 -6.08 -17.16 14.31
CA ALA A 127 -7.40 -17.43 13.74
C ALA A 127 -8.49 -17.26 14.80
N THR A 128 -9.75 -17.16 14.37
CA THR A 128 -10.91 -17.15 15.28
C THR A 128 -11.15 -18.53 15.91
N ARG A 129 -10.78 -19.60 15.19
CA ARG A 129 -10.87 -21.00 15.60
C ARG A 129 -9.66 -21.77 15.06
N PRO A 130 -9.22 -22.85 15.71
CA PRO A 130 -8.18 -23.73 15.16
C PRO A 130 -8.59 -24.30 13.79
N PRO A 131 -7.62 -24.64 12.93
CA PRO A 131 -7.89 -25.40 11.71
C PRO A 131 -8.47 -26.77 12.10
N MET A 132 -9.47 -27.24 11.35
CA MET A 132 -10.13 -28.52 11.64
C MET A 132 -9.34 -29.71 11.13
N ARG A 133 -8.65 -29.54 9.99
CA ARG A 133 -7.84 -30.59 9.38
C ARG A 133 -6.53 -30.00 8.87
N TRP A 134 -5.53 -30.83 8.70
CA TRP A 134 -4.23 -30.41 8.19
C TRP A 134 -3.50 -31.53 7.46
N SER A 135 -2.55 -31.16 6.61
CA SER A 135 -1.58 -32.07 6.01
C SER A 135 -0.21 -31.41 6.01
N ALA A 136 0.87 -32.20 5.99
CA ALA A 136 2.23 -31.69 5.94
C ALA A 136 3.12 -32.61 5.12
N GLY A 137 4.15 -32.05 4.49
CA GLY A 137 5.06 -32.82 3.68
C GLY A 137 6.07 -31.99 2.89
N SER A 138 6.49 -32.54 1.76
CA SER A 138 7.31 -31.84 0.79
C SER A 138 6.46 -30.85 -0.02
N SER A 139 7.13 -29.98 -0.79
CA SER A 139 6.45 -29.00 -1.64
C SER A 139 5.45 -29.68 -2.58
N GLY A 140 4.20 -29.22 -2.55
CA GLY A 140 3.06 -29.78 -3.29
C GLY A 140 2.45 -31.06 -2.73
N SER A 141 3.17 -31.84 -1.90
CA SER A 141 2.66 -33.12 -1.42
C SER A 141 1.57 -32.96 -0.36
N ALA A 142 1.71 -31.95 0.52
CA ALA A 142 0.70 -31.67 1.54
C ALA A 142 -0.59 -31.14 0.88
N SER A 143 -0.46 -30.28 -0.12
CA SER A 143 -1.58 -29.79 -0.94
C SER A 143 -2.30 -30.93 -1.65
N ALA A 144 -1.56 -31.85 -2.26
CA ALA A 144 -2.14 -33.03 -2.90
C ALA A 144 -2.92 -33.91 -1.89
N ALA A 145 -2.34 -34.18 -0.71
CA ALA A 145 -3.00 -34.94 0.34
C ALA A 145 -4.28 -34.26 0.85
N ALA A 146 -4.26 -32.94 1.07
CA ALA A 146 -5.44 -32.19 1.47
C ALA A 146 -6.56 -32.27 0.40
N MET A 147 -6.19 -32.08 -0.87
CA MET A 147 -7.13 -32.14 -1.98
C MET A 147 -7.69 -33.55 -2.24
N ALA A 148 -6.92 -34.60 -1.92
CA ALA A 148 -7.36 -36.00 -1.99
C ALA A 148 -8.26 -36.42 -0.82
N GLY A 149 -8.39 -35.59 0.22
CA GLY A 149 -9.18 -35.89 1.41
C GLY A 149 -8.40 -36.61 2.53
N ASP A 150 -7.07 -36.74 2.38
CA ASP A 150 -6.17 -37.42 3.31
C ASP A 150 -5.65 -36.50 4.44
N ALA A 151 -6.24 -35.31 4.60
CA ALA A 151 -5.87 -34.40 5.69
C ALA A 151 -6.20 -35.02 7.06
N SER A 152 -5.25 -34.98 7.98
CA SER A 152 -5.43 -35.42 9.37
C SER A 152 -6.39 -34.50 10.11
N ASP A 153 -7.25 -35.07 10.95
CA ASP A 153 -8.08 -34.38 11.94
C ASP A 153 -7.50 -34.47 13.37
N ALA A 154 -6.35 -35.14 13.54
CA ALA A 154 -5.67 -35.25 14.82
C ALA A 154 -5.11 -33.88 15.26
N PRO A 155 -4.93 -33.64 16.57
CA PRO A 155 -4.33 -32.39 17.05
C PRO A 155 -2.94 -32.13 16.45
N LEU A 156 -2.74 -30.93 15.88
CA LEU A 156 -1.47 -30.51 15.28
C LEU A 156 -0.48 -30.08 16.39
N ARG A 157 0.28 -31.02 16.96
CA ARG A 157 1.14 -30.79 18.15
C ARG A 157 2.61 -30.53 17.86
N ASP A 158 3.20 -31.24 16.90
CA ASP A 158 4.60 -31.08 16.48
C ASP A 158 4.80 -31.75 15.11
N VAL A 159 4.39 -31.06 14.05
CA VAL A 159 4.43 -31.56 12.68
C VAL A 159 5.59 -30.91 11.93
N ARG A 160 6.25 -31.68 11.08
CA ARG A 160 7.37 -31.21 10.27
C ARG A 160 7.04 -31.26 8.78
N GLY A 161 7.45 -30.23 8.06
CA GLY A 161 7.30 -30.16 6.61
C GLY A 161 7.84 -28.86 6.04
N VAL A 162 8.17 -28.86 4.76
CA VAL A 162 8.44 -27.62 4.01
C VAL A 162 7.14 -26.98 3.50
N GLU A 163 6.07 -27.77 3.44
CA GLU A 163 4.70 -27.35 3.16
C GLU A 163 3.76 -27.91 4.23
N VAL A 164 2.85 -27.07 4.73
CA VAL A 164 1.76 -27.44 5.63
C VAL A 164 0.47 -26.81 5.13
N VAL A 165 -0.61 -27.58 5.03
CA VAL A 165 -1.93 -27.09 4.64
C VAL A 165 -2.86 -27.15 5.84
N LEU A 166 -3.57 -26.05 6.08
CA LEU A 166 -4.48 -25.88 7.23
C LEU A 166 -5.89 -25.58 6.71
N LEU A 167 -6.88 -26.36 7.16
CA LEU A 167 -8.22 -26.36 6.59
C LEU A 167 -9.25 -25.78 7.57
N TRP A 168 -10.01 -24.78 7.13
CA TRP A 168 -11.14 -24.20 7.85
C TRP A 168 -12.43 -24.31 7.02
N PRO A 169 -13.57 -24.68 7.61
CA PRO A 169 -14.84 -24.57 6.94
C PRO A 169 -15.26 -23.09 6.90
N VAL A 170 -15.73 -22.63 5.75
CA VAL A 170 -16.26 -21.27 5.57
C VAL A 170 -17.70 -21.38 5.10
N THR A 171 -18.63 -21.11 6.02
CA THR A 171 -20.07 -21.11 5.73
C THR A 171 -20.44 -20.03 4.71
N HIS A 172 -21.54 -20.22 4.00
CA HIS A 172 -22.02 -19.24 3.02
C HIS A 172 -22.20 -17.86 3.68
N ARG A 173 -21.83 -16.78 2.97
CA ARG A 173 -21.96 -15.39 3.44
C ARG A 173 -21.25 -15.10 4.78
N THR A 174 -20.19 -15.86 5.10
CA THR A 174 -19.35 -15.60 6.26
C THR A 174 -17.93 -15.24 5.83
N VAL A 175 -17.21 -14.59 6.75
CA VAL A 175 -15.82 -14.18 6.56
C VAL A 175 -14.94 -14.96 7.54
N GLN A 176 -13.99 -15.73 7.01
CA GLN A 176 -12.91 -16.28 7.81
C GLN A 176 -11.77 -15.26 7.89
N ARG A 177 -11.38 -14.90 9.11
CA ARG A 177 -10.33 -13.92 9.35
C ARG A 177 -9.09 -14.55 9.94
N LEU A 178 -7.93 -14.22 9.39
CA LEU A 178 -6.62 -14.73 9.79
C LEU A 178 -5.64 -13.56 9.93
N GLY A 179 -4.90 -13.49 11.03
CA GLY A 179 -3.82 -12.52 11.22
C GLY A 179 -2.47 -13.21 11.03
N PHE A 180 -1.69 -12.79 10.04
CA PHE A 180 -0.34 -13.26 9.78
C PHE A 180 0.67 -12.33 10.46
N THR A 181 1.42 -12.84 11.43
CA THR A 181 2.38 -12.03 12.17
C THR A 181 3.58 -11.68 11.30
N LEU A 182 3.92 -10.39 11.24
CA LEU A 182 5.11 -9.94 10.52
C LEU A 182 6.38 -10.13 11.36
N ASP A 183 6.26 -10.18 12.68
CA ASP A 183 7.32 -10.55 13.61
C ASP A 183 7.60 -12.06 13.63
N GLY A 184 8.71 -12.48 13.02
CA GLY A 184 9.16 -13.88 13.10
C GLY A 184 9.62 -14.35 14.49
N SER A 185 9.56 -13.51 15.51
CA SER A 185 9.93 -13.82 16.90
C SER A 185 8.79 -13.63 17.91
N ALA A 186 7.57 -13.25 17.47
CA ALA A 186 6.44 -13.05 18.38
C ALA A 186 6.05 -14.35 19.10
N ALA A 187 5.82 -14.25 20.41
CA ALA A 187 5.28 -15.36 21.16
C ALA A 187 3.77 -15.53 20.88
N PRO A 188 3.21 -16.74 21.04
CA PRO A 188 1.78 -17.01 20.80
C PRO A 188 0.82 -16.10 21.58
N GLY A 189 1.17 -15.74 22.82
CA GLY A 189 0.37 -14.83 23.65
C GLY A 189 0.47 -13.35 23.29
N ASP A 190 1.40 -12.98 22.41
CA ASP A 190 1.64 -11.58 22.01
C ASP A 190 0.84 -11.20 20.76
N VAL A 191 0.20 -12.14 20.08
CA VAL A 191 -0.55 -11.86 18.85
C VAL A 191 -2.01 -11.55 19.16
N ALA A 192 -2.53 -10.48 18.58
CA ALA A 192 -3.93 -10.13 18.72
C ALA A 192 -4.86 -11.19 18.09
N ALA A 193 -5.97 -11.49 18.77
CA ALA A 193 -7.04 -12.30 18.22
C ALA A 193 -7.65 -11.59 16.99
N PRO A 194 -8.05 -12.31 15.92
CA PRO A 194 -8.53 -11.67 14.69
C PRO A 194 -9.74 -10.76 14.87
N GLY A 195 -10.59 -11.02 15.87
CA GLY A 195 -11.75 -10.16 16.18
C GLY A 195 -11.38 -8.78 16.75
N ALA A 196 -10.16 -8.62 17.27
CA ALA A 196 -9.66 -7.35 17.82
C ALA A 196 -8.91 -6.50 16.77
N LEU A 197 -8.70 -7.03 15.56
CA LEU A 197 -7.99 -6.32 14.49
C LEU A 197 -8.94 -5.34 13.79
N PRO A 198 -8.48 -4.14 13.40
CA PRO A 198 -9.27 -3.18 12.59
C PRO A 198 -9.78 -3.78 11.29
N SER A 199 -11.04 -3.56 10.92
CA SER A 199 -11.61 -4.07 9.66
C SER A 199 -10.93 -3.47 8.43
N ILE A 200 -11.18 -4.04 7.25
CA ILE A 200 -10.67 -3.45 6.00
C ILE A 200 -11.13 -2.00 5.81
N ASP A 201 -12.40 -1.69 6.14
CA ASP A 201 -12.96 -0.35 6.00
C ASP A 201 -12.27 0.64 6.95
N ASP A 202 -11.98 0.22 8.18
CA ASP A 202 -11.21 1.03 9.15
C ASP A 202 -9.81 1.35 8.62
N VAL A 203 -9.15 0.36 8.01
CA VAL A 203 -7.80 0.52 7.45
C VAL A 203 -7.82 1.45 6.24
N VAL A 204 -8.77 1.28 5.31
CA VAL A 204 -8.93 2.17 4.15
C VAL A 204 -9.22 3.60 4.59
N ALA A 205 -10.11 3.79 5.57
CA ALA A 205 -10.40 5.11 6.13
C ALA A 205 -9.17 5.73 6.83
N GLY A 206 -8.38 4.91 7.54
CA GLY A 206 -7.12 5.31 8.15
C GLY A 206 -6.10 5.81 7.11
N TRP A 207 -5.95 5.10 6.00
CA TRP A 207 -5.09 5.52 4.89
C TRP A 207 -5.56 6.81 4.24
N ALA A 208 -6.87 6.96 4.00
CA ALA A 208 -7.44 8.22 3.51
C ALA A 208 -7.11 9.39 4.46
N ALA A 209 -7.11 9.17 5.78
CA ALA A 209 -6.70 10.19 6.74
C ALA A 209 -5.22 10.53 6.66
N GLN A 210 -4.34 9.55 6.45
CA GLN A 210 -2.90 9.78 6.28
C GLN A 210 -2.59 10.57 5.00
N LEU A 211 -3.28 10.27 3.91
CA LEU A 211 -3.12 10.97 2.62
C LEU A 211 -3.70 12.39 2.62
N ARG A 212 -4.42 12.81 3.67
CA ARG A 212 -4.77 14.23 3.87
C ARG A 212 -3.60 15.07 4.38
N ARG A 213 -2.53 14.46 4.88
CA ARG A 213 -1.30 15.14 5.33
C ARG A 213 -0.42 15.49 4.12
N GLY A 214 0.46 16.48 4.32
CA GLY A 214 1.39 16.94 3.29
C GLY A 214 0.69 17.64 2.12
N MET A 215 1.36 17.64 0.97
CA MET A 215 0.84 18.19 -0.29
C MET A 215 -0.35 17.36 -0.78
N ARG A 216 -1.42 18.03 -1.18
CA ARG A 216 -2.61 17.42 -1.80
C ARG A 216 -2.84 18.01 -3.18
N VAL A 217 -3.35 17.18 -4.09
CA VAL A 217 -3.65 17.57 -5.47
C VAL A 217 -5.02 17.05 -5.85
N ASP A 218 -5.79 17.87 -6.56
CA ASP A 218 -6.99 17.47 -7.28
C ASP A 218 -6.71 17.69 -8.76
N LEU A 219 -6.45 16.60 -9.49
CA LEU A 219 -6.07 16.59 -10.90
C LEU A 219 -7.30 16.38 -11.79
N PRO A 220 -7.33 16.97 -13.01
CA PRO A 220 -8.42 16.74 -13.96
C PRO A 220 -8.40 15.32 -14.58
N ASP A 221 -7.30 14.58 -14.43
CA ASP A 221 -7.15 13.19 -14.87
C ASP A 221 -7.33 12.23 -13.69
N ALA A 222 -8.45 11.51 -13.67
CA ALA A 222 -8.79 10.55 -12.62
C ALA A 222 -7.86 9.33 -12.56
N SER A 223 -7.28 8.92 -13.69
CA SER A 223 -6.32 7.80 -13.73
C SER A 223 -5.02 8.23 -13.06
N LEU A 224 -4.50 9.41 -13.43
CA LEU A 224 -3.30 9.98 -12.81
C LEU A 224 -3.53 10.32 -11.34
N GLN A 225 -4.71 10.80 -10.96
CA GLN A 225 -5.08 11.02 -9.56
C GLN A 225 -4.94 9.73 -8.74
N THR A 226 -5.48 8.62 -9.26
CA THR A 226 -5.39 7.31 -8.61
C THR A 226 -3.93 6.84 -8.48
N GLU A 227 -3.12 7.06 -9.51
CA GLU A 227 -1.69 6.70 -9.52
C GLU A 227 -0.90 7.52 -8.49
N VAL A 228 -1.15 8.83 -8.40
CA VAL A 228 -0.53 9.72 -7.41
C VAL A 228 -0.90 9.30 -5.99
N ASP A 229 -2.18 9.09 -5.69
CA ASP A 229 -2.61 8.73 -4.33
C ASP A 229 -2.09 7.35 -3.91
N THR A 230 -2.05 6.40 -4.85
CA THR A 230 -1.39 5.08 -4.69
C THR A 230 0.09 5.24 -4.36
N ALA A 231 0.82 6.02 -5.16
CA ALA A 231 2.25 6.21 -4.98
C ALA A 231 2.58 6.97 -3.68
N ARG A 232 1.72 7.90 -3.24
CA ARG A 232 1.85 8.56 -1.93
C ARG A 232 1.68 7.59 -0.76
N ALA A 233 0.73 6.64 -0.86
CA ALA A 233 0.56 5.61 0.16
C ALA A 233 1.78 4.67 0.21
N ASP A 234 2.30 4.27 -0.96
CA ASP A 234 3.48 3.41 -1.07
C ASP A 234 4.74 4.13 -0.56
N LEU A 235 4.86 5.43 -0.82
CA LEU A 235 5.92 6.28 -0.27
C LEU A 235 5.91 6.29 1.26
N LEU A 236 4.73 6.45 1.88
CA LEU A 236 4.57 6.42 3.33
C LEU A 236 4.91 5.04 3.93
N LEU A 237 4.52 3.94 3.27
CA LEU A 237 4.95 2.60 3.67
C LEU A 237 6.48 2.43 3.56
N ALA A 238 7.09 2.93 2.49
CA ALA A 238 8.53 2.85 2.26
C ALA A 238 9.32 3.64 3.31
N ALA A 239 8.76 4.75 3.81
CA ALA A 239 9.40 5.66 4.74
C ALA A 239 9.87 4.99 6.04
N THR A 240 9.23 3.91 6.47
CA THR A 240 9.66 3.13 7.66
C THR A 240 10.27 1.78 7.31
N SER A 241 9.83 1.15 6.23
CA SER A 241 10.23 -0.22 5.87
C SER A 241 11.56 -0.36 5.13
N VAL A 242 12.04 0.71 4.47
CA VAL A 242 13.32 0.69 3.75
C VAL A 242 14.47 0.93 4.72
N ALA A 243 15.25 -0.10 5.05
CA ALA A 243 16.33 -0.01 6.05
C ALA A 243 17.38 1.08 5.75
N ARG A 244 17.72 1.29 4.48
CA ARG A 244 18.67 2.32 4.01
C ARG A 244 18.02 3.19 2.94
N PRO A 245 17.37 4.30 3.33
CA PRO A 245 16.74 5.23 2.39
C PRO A 245 17.75 5.79 1.39
N ASP A 246 17.34 5.86 0.13
CA ASP A 246 18.10 6.47 -0.95
C ASP A 246 17.69 7.95 -1.16
N GLU A 247 18.30 8.61 -2.15
CA GLU A 247 17.96 9.98 -2.51
C GLU A 247 16.48 10.13 -2.88
N GLN A 248 15.95 9.21 -3.68
CA GLN A 248 14.61 9.33 -4.24
C GLN A 248 13.53 9.28 -3.16
N LEU A 249 13.65 8.37 -2.21
CA LEU A 249 12.74 8.27 -1.08
C LEU A 249 12.77 9.54 -0.23
N LEU A 250 13.96 10.07 0.08
CA LEU A 250 14.11 11.30 0.87
C LEU A 250 13.47 12.50 0.16
N VAL A 251 13.81 12.72 -1.10
CA VAL A 251 13.28 13.84 -1.90
C VAL A 251 11.77 13.71 -2.05
N SER A 252 11.25 12.53 -2.36
CA SER A 252 9.80 12.34 -2.53
C SER A 252 9.03 12.63 -1.24
N LEU A 253 9.57 12.25 -0.07
CA LEU A 253 8.95 12.56 1.23
C LEU A 253 8.92 14.06 1.51
N GLU A 254 10.02 14.76 1.26
CA GLU A 254 10.09 16.23 1.39
C GLU A 254 9.13 16.93 0.43
N ASP A 255 9.07 16.47 -0.83
CA ASP A 255 8.32 17.12 -1.92
C ASP A 255 6.83 17.03 -1.75
N TRP A 256 6.39 15.93 -1.15
CA TRP A 256 5.00 15.68 -0.83
C TRP A 256 4.66 16.07 0.61
N GLY A 257 5.57 16.70 1.34
CA GLY A 257 5.30 17.33 2.64
C GLY A 257 5.10 16.35 3.79
N PHE A 258 5.71 15.17 3.70
CA PHE A 258 5.74 14.18 4.79
C PHE A 258 6.95 14.42 5.69
N ASP A 259 7.01 15.61 6.29
CA ASP A 259 8.18 16.10 7.04
C ASP A 259 8.65 15.16 8.18
N PRO A 260 7.75 14.59 9.02
CA PRO A 260 8.16 13.64 10.06
C PRO A 260 8.81 12.37 9.48
N GLU A 261 8.21 11.84 8.42
CA GLU A 261 8.70 10.65 7.72
C GLU A 261 10.03 10.93 7.01
N ALA A 262 10.17 12.10 6.36
CA ALA A 262 11.42 12.57 5.76
C ALA A 262 12.54 12.67 6.80
N ALA A 263 12.26 13.27 7.96
CA ALA A 263 13.22 13.41 9.05
C ALA A 263 13.67 12.03 9.58
N ALA A 264 12.73 11.10 9.80
CA ALA A 264 13.04 9.74 10.25
C ALA A 264 13.85 8.95 9.21
N ALA A 265 13.51 9.07 7.92
CA ALA A 265 14.26 8.46 6.83
C ALA A 265 15.67 9.06 6.71
N TRP A 266 15.80 10.38 6.88
CA TRP A 266 17.08 11.08 6.84
C TRP A 266 18.07 10.51 7.86
N GLN A 267 17.63 10.24 9.10
CA GLN A 267 18.49 9.69 10.15
C GLN A 267 19.09 8.32 9.80
N ARG A 268 18.38 7.52 9.01
CA ARG A 268 18.80 6.17 8.59
C ARG A 268 19.57 6.17 7.27
N ALA A 269 19.48 7.24 6.49
CA ALA A 269 20.16 7.38 5.20
C ALA A 269 21.69 7.47 5.35
N GLY A 270 22.40 6.85 4.41
CA GLY A 270 23.86 6.95 4.33
C GLY A 270 24.32 8.31 3.82
N TRP A 271 25.60 8.66 4.06
CA TRP A 271 26.21 9.93 3.64
C TRP A 271 25.96 10.26 2.16
N ARG A 272 26.12 9.30 1.25
CA ARG A 272 25.98 9.51 -0.20
C ARG A 272 24.56 9.92 -0.58
N ALA A 273 23.55 9.25 -0.04
CA ALA A 273 22.13 9.57 -0.29
C ALA A 273 21.79 10.97 0.22
N ARG A 274 22.22 11.32 1.43
CA ARG A 274 22.06 12.67 1.99
C ARG A 274 22.74 13.75 1.13
N GLN A 275 23.95 13.47 0.64
CA GLN A 275 24.68 14.40 -0.20
C GLN A 275 24.00 14.59 -1.57
N ALA A 276 23.45 13.52 -2.13
CA ALA A 276 22.69 13.58 -3.38
C ALA A 276 21.38 14.39 -3.20
N ALA A 277 20.59 14.07 -2.16
CA ALA A 277 19.36 14.81 -1.84
C ALA A 277 19.60 16.32 -1.62
N ARG A 278 20.71 16.71 -0.97
CA ARG A 278 21.09 18.14 -0.84
C ARG A 278 21.41 18.84 -2.15
N ARG A 279 21.85 18.10 -3.18
CA ARG A 279 22.25 18.65 -4.49
C ARG A 279 21.06 18.85 -5.44
N ARG A 280 19.83 18.57 -5.00
CA ARG A 280 18.55 18.69 -5.71
C ARG A 280 18.36 19.99 -6.53
N GLY A 281 19.07 21.06 -6.22
CA GLY A 281 19.09 22.30 -7.03
C GLY A 281 19.92 22.25 -8.32
N ARG A 282 20.57 21.13 -8.68
CA ARG A 282 21.39 20.99 -9.90
C ARG A 282 20.84 19.87 -10.77
N SER A 283 19.90 20.21 -11.65
CA SER A 283 19.45 19.47 -12.84
C SER A 283 19.94 18.02 -12.94
N ARG A 284 19.20 17.09 -12.35
CA ARG A 284 19.22 15.66 -12.73
C ARG A 284 17.88 15.34 -13.41
N PRO A 285 17.85 14.40 -14.37
CA PRO A 285 16.57 13.88 -14.83
C PRO A 285 15.84 13.37 -13.60
N ALA A 286 14.61 13.84 -13.39
CA ALA A 286 13.72 13.33 -12.36
C ALA A 286 13.78 11.80 -12.39
N ALA A 287 13.86 11.15 -11.23
CA ALA A 287 13.60 9.73 -11.19
C ALA A 287 12.26 9.47 -11.88
N GLU A 288 12.15 8.35 -12.59
CA GLU A 288 10.99 7.92 -13.37
C GLU A 288 9.78 7.53 -12.48
N SER A 289 9.53 8.27 -11.39
CA SER A 289 8.39 8.04 -10.51
C SER A 289 7.28 9.04 -10.84
N VAL A 290 6.03 8.58 -10.75
CA VAL A 290 4.85 9.43 -10.93
C VAL A 290 4.88 10.65 -10.01
N LEU A 291 5.39 10.50 -8.78
CA LEU A 291 5.42 11.55 -7.78
C LEU A 291 6.35 12.71 -8.15
N SER A 292 7.56 12.42 -8.64
CA SER A 292 8.49 13.45 -9.13
C SER A 292 7.97 14.10 -10.40
N ASN A 293 7.49 13.31 -11.36
CA ASN A 293 6.94 13.82 -12.62
C ASN A 293 5.75 14.76 -12.41
N VAL A 294 4.83 14.41 -11.50
CA VAL A 294 3.68 15.24 -11.15
C VAL A 294 4.13 16.47 -10.37
N ARG A 295 5.03 16.31 -9.39
CA ARG A 295 5.55 17.45 -8.61
C ARG A 295 6.23 18.51 -9.50
N ASP A 296 7.03 18.09 -10.48
CA ASP A 296 7.73 18.97 -11.41
C ASP A 296 6.80 19.65 -12.43
N ALA A 297 5.68 19.00 -12.77
CA ALA A 297 4.64 19.58 -13.62
C ALA A 297 3.79 20.60 -12.86
N LEU A 298 3.62 20.44 -11.54
CA LEU A 298 2.78 21.30 -10.71
C LEU A 298 3.53 22.54 -10.20
N VAL A 299 4.78 22.38 -9.76
CA VAL A 299 5.55 23.46 -9.14
C VAL A 299 7.04 23.27 -9.42
N ARG A 300 7.75 24.32 -9.80
CA ARG A 300 9.23 24.33 -9.86
C ARG A 300 9.78 25.50 -9.07
N GLU A 301 10.96 25.34 -8.50
CA GLU A 301 11.54 26.37 -7.63
C GLU A 301 13.02 26.62 -7.95
N HIS A 302 13.37 27.90 -7.96
CA HIS A 302 14.72 28.40 -8.21
C HIS A 302 15.05 29.50 -7.19
N GLY A 303 15.63 29.11 -6.05
CA GLY A 303 15.87 30.05 -4.94
C GLY A 303 14.56 30.51 -4.32
N ASN A 304 14.27 31.82 -4.40
CA ASN A 304 13.04 32.43 -3.90
C ASN A 304 11.95 32.59 -4.99
N GLU A 305 12.25 32.19 -6.22
CA GLU A 305 11.29 32.15 -7.33
C GLU A 305 10.60 30.78 -7.39
N VAL A 306 9.27 30.80 -7.52
CA VAL A 306 8.44 29.60 -7.67
C VAL A 306 7.59 29.73 -8.94
N GLU A 307 7.73 28.75 -9.82
CA GLU A 307 6.90 28.60 -11.02
C GLU A 307 5.72 27.67 -10.71
N ILE A 308 4.51 28.20 -10.85
CA ILE A 308 3.24 27.48 -10.80
C ILE A 308 2.96 26.90 -12.19
N LEU A 309 2.64 25.60 -12.26
CA LEU A 309 2.36 24.90 -13.52
C LEU A 309 3.33 25.30 -14.64
N PRO A 310 4.63 25.06 -14.46
CA PRO A 310 5.62 25.55 -15.42
C PRO A 310 5.48 24.92 -16.80
N ALA A 311 5.02 23.67 -16.87
CA ALA A 311 4.79 22.92 -18.09
C ALA A 311 3.62 21.94 -17.88
N PRO A 312 2.36 22.43 -17.86
CA PRO A 312 1.21 21.59 -17.60
C PRO A 312 1.05 20.57 -18.73
N ARG A 313 0.56 19.37 -18.39
CA ARG A 313 0.18 18.37 -19.38
C ARG A 313 -0.92 18.93 -20.28
N ALA A 314 -0.92 18.57 -21.57
CA ALA A 314 -1.92 19.05 -22.52
C ALA A 314 -3.35 18.71 -22.06
N GLU A 315 -3.53 17.52 -21.48
CA GLU A 315 -4.79 17.00 -20.92
C GLU A 315 -5.34 17.83 -19.75
N TRP A 316 -4.52 18.67 -19.10
CA TRP A 316 -4.97 19.51 -17.99
C TRP A 316 -5.56 20.84 -18.45
N ARG A 317 -5.42 21.19 -19.74
CA ARG A 317 -6.00 22.42 -20.30
C ARG A 317 -7.52 22.32 -20.31
N GLY A 318 -8.20 23.40 -19.91
CA GLY A 318 -9.64 23.43 -19.71
C GLY A 318 -10.14 22.73 -18.44
N GLY A 319 -9.32 21.90 -17.78
CA GLY A 319 -9.66 21.20 -16.56
C GLY A 319 -9.41 22.03 -15.29
N SER A 320 -10.27 21.85 -14.30
CA SER A 320 -10.04 22.37 -12.94
C SER A 320 -8.89 21.63 -12.27
N LEU A 321 -8.01 22.36 -11.60
CA LEU A 321 -6.86 21.82 -10.87
C LEU A 321 -6.69 22.54 -9.54
N ASP A 322 -6.41 21.79 -8.48
CA ASP A 322 -6.11 22.35 -7.16
C ASP A 322 -4.84 21.72 -6.59
N VAL A 323 -3.99 22.54 -5.99
CA VAL A 323 -2.81 22.13 -5.23
C VAL A 323 -2.89 22.78 -3.86
N ARG A 324 -2.71 21.97 -2.81
CA ARG A 324 -2.72 22.45 -1.42
C ARG A 324 -1.45 22.04 -0.72
N ASP A 325 -0.89 23.00 0.02
CA ASP A 325 0.25 22.81 0.93
C ASP A 325 1.53 22.28 0.26
N ALA A 326 1.77 22.60 -1.02
CA ALA A 326 2.98 22.23 -1.72
C ALA A 326 4.22 22.82 -1.01
N PRO A 327 5.14 21.99 -0.49
CA PRO A 327 6.38 22.45 0.13
C PRO A 327 7.26 23.10 -0.93
N THR A 328 7.71 24.34 -0.67
CA THR A 328 8.70 25.03 -1.49
C THR A 328 9.74 25.72 -0.58
N ARG A 329 10.88 26.10 -1.15
CA ARG A 329 11.88 26.94 -0.50
C ARG A 329 11.35 28.33 -0.14
N ALA A 330 10.27 28.77 -0.79
CA ALA A 330 9.68 30.08 -0.58
C ALA A 330 8.50 30.10 0.40
N GLY A 331 8.12 28.95 0.96
CA GLY A 331 6.96 28.76 1.84
C GLY A 331 6.08 27.59 1.40
N ARG A 332 4.91 27.43 2.01
CA ARG A 332 3.91 26.42 1.57
C ARG A 332 2.94 27.06 0.58
N LEU A 333 3.00 26.63 -0.66
CA LEU A 333 2.18 27.14 -1.76
C LEU A 333 0.90 26.33 -1.89
N SER A 334 -0.24 27.01 -1.97
CA SER A 334 -1.51 26.47 -2.44
C SER A 334 -2.00 27.31 -3.61
N TYR A 335 -2.60 26.68 -4.61
CA TYR A 335 -3.23 27.38 -5.71
C TYR A 335 -4.35 26.57 -6.36
N SER A 336 -5.24 27.28 -7.04
CA SER A 336 -6.33 26.71 -7.82
C SER A 336 -6.33 27.32 -9.21
N VAL A 337 -6.56 26.49 -10.22
CA VAL A 337 -6.79 26.92 -11.61
C VAL A 337 -8.20 26.55 -12.02
N ARG A 338 -8.91 27.55 -12.58
CA ARG A 338 -10.25 27.42 -13.16
C ARG A 338 -10.25 28.07 -14.53
N TRP A 339 -11.01 27.53 -15.49
CA TRP A 339 -11.00 28.04 -16.87
C TRP A 339 -12.27 28.84 -17.19
N HIS A 340 -12.08 29.99 -17.83
CA HIS A 340 -13.13 30.85 -18.37
C HIS A 340 -12.93 30.97 -19.89
N GLY A 341 -13.49 30.02 -20.64
CA GLY A 341 -13.08 29.79 -22.03
C GLY A 341 -11.60 29.39 -22.08
N GLU A 342 -10.82 30.03 -22.95
CA GLU A 342 -9.37 29.78 -23.11
C GLU A 342 -8.51 30.43 -22.01
N ARG A 343 -9.11 31.22 -21.10
CA ARG A 343 -8.37 32.00 -20.10
C ARG A 343 -8.41 31.33 -18.73
N PRO A 344 -7.26 30.98 -18.12
CA PRO A 344 -7.22 30.44 -16.77
C PRO A 344 -7.29 31.55 -15.72
N ALA A 345 -8.19 31.41 -14.74
CA ALA A 345 -8.15 32.12 -13.48
C ALA A 345 -7.27 31.35 -12.49
N LEU A 346 -6.30 32.04 -11.92
CA LEU A 346 -5.37 31.53 -10.92
C LEU A 346 -5.65 32.22 -9.57
N LEU A 347 -5.91 31.42 -8.55
CA LEU A 347 -5.97 31.85 -7.13
C LEU A 347 -4.77 31.22 -6.42
N TRP A 348 -4.05 31.99 -5.59
CA TRP A 348 -2.89 31.46 -4.87
C TRP A 348 -2.81 31.97 -3.42
N GLU A 349 -2.12 31.20 -2.60
CA GLU A 349 -1.73 31.55 -1.23
C GLU A 349 -0.38 30.89 -0.90
N VAL A 350 0.55 31.64 -0.33
CA VAL A 350 1.84 31.18 0.19
C VAL A 350 1.86 31.43 1.69
N ARG A 351 1.82 30.35 2.47
CA ARG A 351 1.97 30.42 3.93
C ARG A 351 3.44 30.45 4.30
N GLU A 352 3.77 31.26 5.30
CA GLU A 352 5.15 31.49 5.78
C GLU A 352 6.11 31.91 4.65
N PRO A 353 5.78 32.97 3.88
CA PRO A 353 6.57 33.36 2.72
C PRO A 353 7.95 33.89 3.11
N VAL A 354 8.97 33.52 2.35
CA VAL A 354 10.31 34.09 2.50
C VAL A 354 10.39 35.50 1.93
N THR A 355 11.36 36.30 2.41
CA THR A 355 11.65 37.61 1.83
C THR A 355 12.09 37.48 0.37
N GLY A 356 11.50 38.29 -0.51
CA GLY A 356 11.82 38.27 -1.94
C GLY A 356 11.15 37.13 -2.71
N LEU A 357 10.00 36.64 -2.23
CA LEU A 357 9.12 35.74 -2.97
C LEU A 357 8.79 36.31 -4.36
N VAL A 358 8.92 35.46 -5.38
CA VAL A 358 8.42 35.74 -6.73
C VAL A 358 7.66 34.52 -7.22
N LEU A 359 6.41 34.71 -7.62
CA LEU A 359 5.59 33.70 -8.29
C LEU A 359 5.52 34.00 -9.78
N ARG A 360 5.60 32.95 -10.59
CA ARG A 360 5.39 32.96 -12.05
C ARG A 360 4.48 31.81 -12.44
N ALA A 361 3.86 31.87 -13.61
CA ALA A 361 3.06 30.78 -14.13
C ALA A 361 3.31 30.56 -15.63
N PRO A 362 4.55 30.25 -16.05
CA PRO A 362 4.94 30.32 -17.47
C PRO A 362 4.19 29.34 -18.38
N GLY A 363 3.67 28.23 -17.84
CA GLY A 363 2.82 27.31 -18.57
C GLY A 363 1.36 27.77 -18.74
N LEU A 364 0.96 28.87 -18.09
CA LEU A 364 -0.37 29.49 -18.18
C LEU A 364 -0.33 30.91 -18.77
N ASP A 365 0.69 31.70 -18.43
CA ASP A 365 0.95 33.06 -18.93
C ASP A 365 2.45 33.36 -18.75
N ASP A 366 3.18 33.46 -19.86
CA ASP A 366 4.64 33.57 -19.91
C ASP A 366 5.19 34.91 -19.39
N VAL A 367 4.33 35.93 -19.28
CA VAL A 367 4.72 37.26 -18.81
C VAL A 367 4.17 37.60 -17.42
N TRP A 368 3.29 36.77 -16.85
CA TRP A 368 2.75 37.04 -15.52
C TRP A 368 3.77 36.74 -14.41
N SER A 369 3.86 37.66 -13.46
CA SER A 369 4.56 37.46 -12.20
C SER A 369 3.95 38.31 -11.07
N THR A 370 4.18 37.89 -9.83
CA THR A 370 3.80 38.66 -8.63
C THR A 370 4.76 38.39 -7.48
N SER A 371 4.84 39.32 -6.53
CA SER A 371 5.50 39.13 -5.23
C SER A 371 4.51 39.04 -4.07
N GLU A 372 3.20 39.13 -4.35
CA GLU A 372 2.16 39.02 -3.34
C GLU A 372 2.01 37.57 -2.89
N ALA A 373 1.96 37.36 -1.56
CA ALA A 373 1.82 36.03 -0.99
C ALA A 373 0.44 35.40 -1.24
N ALA A 374 -0.59 36.19 -1.51
CA ALA A 374 -1.92 35.69 -1.87
C ALA A 374 -2.61 36.64 -2.84
N GLY A 375 -3.49 36.10 -3.68
CA GLY A 375 -4.26 36.89 -4.63
C GLY A 375 -4.97 36.04 -5.66
N GLU A 376 -5.68 36.72 -6.58
CA GLU A 376 -6.36 36.10 -7.72
C GLU A 376 -6.09 36.90 -9.00
N VAL A 377 -6.03 36.21 -10.14
CA VAL A 377 -5.80 36.85 -11.45
C VAL A 377 -6.43 36.04 -12.57
N LEU A 378 -7.02 36.72 -13.55
CA LEU A 378 -7.42 36.11 -14.82
C LEU A 378 -6.30 36.27 -15.86
N LEU A 379 -5.60 35.18 -16.13
CA LEU A 379 -4.44 35.16 -17.01
C LEU A 379 -4.82 35.29 -18.50
N ARG A 380 -3.84 35.57 -19.36
CA ARG A 380 -4.05 35.67 -20.81
C ARG A 380 -4.35 34.32 -21.46
N GLY A 381 -3.86 33.25 -20.84
CA GLY A 381 -3.90 31.90 -21.38
C GLY A 381 -2.60 31.54 -22.10
N PRO A 382 -2.27 30.25 -22.14
CA PRO A 382 -1.08 29.76 -22.81
C PRO A 382 -1.18 30.00 -24.32
N ARG A 383 -0.06 30.39 -24.94
CA ARG A 383 0.04 30.51 -26.40
C ARG A 383 -0.06 29.17 -27.11
#